data_AF-A0A7C5P0Z6-F1
#
_entry.id   AF-A0A7C5P0Z6-F1
#
_cell.length_a   1.000
_cell.length_b   1.000
_cell.length_c   1.000
_cell.angle_alpha   90.00
_cell.angle_beta   90.00
_cell.angle_gamma   90.00
#
_symmetry.space_group_name_H-M   'P 1'
#
loop_
_entity.id
_entity.type
_entity.pdbx_description
1 polymer ?
#
loop_
_entity_poly.entity_id
_entity_poly.type
_entity_poly.pdbx_seq_one_letter_code
_entity_poly.pdbx_strand_id
1 'polypeptide(L)'
;MIYEEITKNKIKSALLILLFVAIVVALGFFFSYAFSFGIPGLILAIFIALVISLIGYYSGDKIALSMSSAKPADKKNYAYYHNAVEGLAIA
;
A
#
# COMPACT_ATOMS: atom_id res chain seq x y z
N MET A 1 -23.33 -1.89 12.80
CA MET A 1 -23.38 -1.89 11.31
C MET A 1 -22.27 -1.04 10.69
N ILE A 2 -22.35 0.30 10.53
CA ILE A 2 -21.28 1.04 9.80
C ILE A 2 -19.97 1.21 10.60
N TYR A 3 -20.06 1.54 11.90
CA TYR A 3 -18.89 1.66 12.79
C TYR A 3 -18.12 0.34 13.01
N GLU A 4 -18.83 -0.77 12.87
CA GLU A 4 -18.30 -2.12 13.00
C GLU A 4 -17.43 -2.48 11.80
N GLU A 5 -17.89 -2.13 10.60
CA GLU A 5 -17.12 -2.31 9.36
C GLU A 5 -15.90 -1.38 9.29
N ILE A 6 -16.02 -0.14 9.78
CA ILE A 6 -14.85 0.77 9.92
C ILE A 6 -13.80 0.16 10.85
N THR A 7 -14.22 -0.41 11.98
CA THR A 7 -13.31 -1.04 12.95
C THR A 7 -12.67 -2.29 12.36
N LYS A 8 -13.44 -3.15 11.68
CA LYS A 8 -12.92 -4.33 10.97
C LYS A 8 -11.91 -3.94 9.88
N ASN A 9 -12.17 -2.89 9.11
CA ASN A 9 -11.24 -2.40 8.09
C ASN A 9 -9.96 -1.86 8.70
N LYS A 10 -10.03 -1.12 9.83
CA LYS A 10 -8.83 -0.70 10.55
C LYS A 10 -7.98 -1.89 11.01
N ILE A 11 -8.60 -2.95 11.53
CA ILE A 11 -7.89 -4.16 11.95
C ILE A 11 -7.26 -4.88 10.75
N LYS A 12 -8.00 -5.02 9.64
CA LYS A 12 -7.48 -5.64 8.41
C LYS A 12 -6.30 -4.86 7.84
N SER A 13 -6.40 -3.53 7.77
CA SER A 13 -5.28 -2.68 7.33
C SER A 13 -4.09 -2.77 8.28
N ALA A 14 -4.31 -2.78 9.60
CA ALA A 14 -3.25 -2.97 10.58
C ALA A 14 -2.56 -4.34 10.44
N LEU A 15 -3.32 -5.41 10.21
CA LEU A 15 -2.80 -6.75 9.97
C LEU A 15 -1.97 -6.80 8.68
N LEU A 16 -2.45 -6.17 7.61
CA LEU A 16 -1.74 -6.09 6.34
C LEU A 16 -0.41 -5.34 6.46
N ILE A 17 -0.41 -4.21 7.19
CA ILE A 17 0.81 -3.46 7.51
C ILE A 17 1.77 -4.32 8.35
N LEU A 18 1.26 -5.00 9.38
CA LEU A 18 2.08 -5.87 10.24
C LEU A 18 2.73 -7.02 9.44
N LEU A 19 1.96 -7.68 8.58
CA LEU A 19 2.48 -8.72 7.69
C LEU A 19 3.57 -8.19 6.76
N PHE A 20 3.35 -7.02 6.16
CA PHE A 20 4.34 -6.39 5.29
C PHE A 20 5.64 -6.05 6.05
N VAL A 21 5.54 -5.49 7.25
CA VAL A 21 6.69 -5.22 8.12
C VAL A 21 7.41 -6.53 8.48
N ALA A 22 6.67 -7.60 8.79
CA ALA A 22 7.27 -8.91 9.09
C ALA A 22 8.06 -9.48 7.89
N ILE A 23 7.52 -9.39 6.67
CA ILE A 23 8.20 -9.81 5.43
C ILE A 23 9.48 -8.99 5.23
N VAL A 24 9.39 -7.67 5.41
CA VAL A 24 10.54 -6.76 5.32
C VAL A 24 11.66 -7.15 6.29
N VAL A 25 11.31 -7.41 7.56
CA VAL A 25 12.28 -7.80 8.59
C VAL A 25 12.90 -9.15 8.25
N ALA A 26 12.10 -10.12 7.80
CA ALA A 26 12.58 -11.43 7.38
C ALA A 26 13.55 -11.34 6.19
N LEU A 27 13.23 -10.51 5.18
CA LEU A 27 14.13 -10.24 4.06
C LEU A 27 15.42 -9.57 4.55
N GLY A 28 15.34 -8.56 5.41
CA GLY A 28 16.53 -7.91 5.98
C GLY A 28 17.43 -8.88 6.75
N PHE A 29 16.83 -9.80 7.52
CA PHE A 29 17.57 -10.86 8.20
C PHE A 29 18.21 -11.85 7.21
N PHE A 30 17.47 -12.29 6.19
CA PHE A 30 17.97 -13.21 5.16
C PHE A 30 19.13 -12.61 4.37
N PHE A 31 19.02 -11.35 3.93
CA PHE A 31 20.10 -10.67 3.22
C PHE A 31 21.33 -10.45 4.10
N SER A 32 21.14 -10.11 5.39
CA SER A 32 22.23 -9.98 6.35
C SER A 32 23.01 -11.29 6.52
N TYR A 33 22.29 -12.42 6.60
CA TYR A 33 22.88 -13.75 6.73
C TYR A 33 23.53 -14.25 5.43
N ALA A 34 22.84 -14.12 4.29
CA ALA A 34 23.26 -14.70 3.01
C ALA A 34 24.51 -14.03 2.42
N PHE A 35 24.63 -12.70 2.58
CA PHE A 35 25.70 -11.95 1.94
C PHE A 35 26.92 -11.70 2.84
N SER A 36 26.87 -12.08 4.13
CA SER A 36 27.96 -11.81 5.09
C SER A 36 28.42 -10.33 5.10
N PHE A 37 27.55 -9.40 4.70
CA PHE A 37 27.88 -7.98 4.52
C PHE A 37 28.09 -7.24 5.84
N GLY A 38 27.76 -7.87 6.97
CA GLY A 38 27.76 -7.22 8.28
C GLY A 38 26.76 -6.06 8.35
N ILE A 39 27.00 -5.13 9.29
CA ILE A 39 26.16 -3.96 9.57
C ILE A 39 25.72 -3.16 8.31
N PRO A 40 26.56 -2.90 7.28
CA PRO A 40 26.14 -2.12 6.13
C PRO A 40 25.08 -2.79 5.24
N GLY A 41 25.05 -4.13 5.16
CA GLY A 41 24.00 -4.85 4.42
C GLY A 41 22.63 -4.75 5.10
N LEU A 42 22.62 -4.81 6.43
CA LEU A 42 21.42 -4.62 7.24
C LEU A 42 20.85 -3.20 7.07
N ILE A 43 21.72 -2.18 7.09
CA ILE A 43 21.34 -0.78 6.88
C ILE A 43 20.71 -0.59 5.50
N LEU A 44 21.30 -1.16 4.45
CA LEU A 44 20.76 -1.04 3.09
C LEU A 44 19.39 -1.72 2.97
N ALA A 45 19.22 -2.91 3.56
CA ALA A 45 17.94 -3.61 3.56
C ALA A 45 16.84 -2.84 4.31
N ILE A 46 17.17 -2.29 5.48
CA ILE A 46 16.24 -1.42 6.25
C ILE A 46 15.88 -0.18 5.43
N PHE A 47 16.86 0.45 4.78
CA PHE A 47 16.65 1.64 3.97
C PHE A 47 15.73 1.35 2.77
N ILE A 48 16.00 0.28 2.02
CA ILE A 48 15.16 -0.15 0.89
C ILE A 48 13.73 -0.42 1.36
N ALA A 49 13.58 -1.13 2.48
CA ALA A 49 12.26 -1.43 3.00
C ALA A 49 11.49 -0.19 3.48
N LEU A 50 12.18 0.75 4.13
CA LEU A 50 11.59 2.04 4.51
C LEU A 50 11.10 2.80 3.28
N VAL A 51 11.93 2.87 2.23
CA VAL A 51 11.60 3.54 0.97
C VAL A 51 10.40 2.88 0.29
N ILE A 52 10.39 1.55 0.16
CA ILE A 52 9.26 0.82 -0.45
C ILE A 52 7.98 1.00 0.38
N SER A 53 8.08 0.94 1.71
CA SER A 53 6.93 1.13 2.61
C SER A 53 6.35 2.54 2.50
N LEU A 54 7.19 3.56 2.49
CA LEU A 54 6.78 4.96 2.31
C LEU A 54 6.13 5.18 0.94
N ILE A 55 6.74 4.65 -0.12
CA ILE A 55 6.17 4.74 -1.48
C ILE A 55 4.80 4.04 -1.52
N GLY A 56 4.68 2.84 -0.95
CA GLY A 56 3.42 2.09 -0.89
C GLY A 56 2.33 2.82 -0.10
N TYR A 57 2.69 3.45 1.03
CA TYR A 57 1.74 4.18 1.88
C TYR A 57 1.19 5.45 1.20
N TYR A 58 2.05 6.23 0.55
CA TYR A 58 1.63 7.51 -0.07
C TYR A 58 1.19 7.38 -1.53
N SER A 59 1.63 6.34 -2.24
CA SER A 59 1.35 6.16 -3.67
C SER A 59 0.43 4.97 -3.96
N GLY A 60 -0.19 4.36 -2.94
CA GLY A 60 -1.07 3.20 -3.10
C GLY A 60 -2.12 3.40 -4.20
N ASP A 61 -2.78 4.56 -4.22
CA ASP A 61 -3.79 4.89 -5.23
C ASP A 61 -3.18 4.92 -6.65
N LYS A 62 -2.00 5.52 -6.81
CA LYS A 62 -1.30 5.59 -8.10
C LYS A 62 -0.83 4.21 -8.56
N ILE A 63 -0.35 3.38 -7.63
CA ILE A 63 0.08 2.00 -7.91
C ILE A 63 -1.12 1.19 -8.38
N ALA A 64 -2.25 1.25 -7.68
CA ALA A 64 -3.47 0.55 -8.05
C ALA A 64 -4.00 0.99 -9.44
N LEU A 65 -4.00 2.30 -9.71
CA LEU A 65 -4.38 2.86 -11.00
C LEU A 65 -3.43 2.39 -12.12
N SER A 66 -2.13 2.38 -11.86
CA SER A 66 -1.12 1.96 -12.84
C SER A 66 -1.18 0.45 -13.14
N MET A 67 -1.38 -0.39 -12.12
CA MET A 67 -1.52 -1.84 -12.29
C MET A 67 -2.77 -2.19 -13.10
N SER A 68 -3.85 -1.42 -12.93
CA SER A 68 -5.11 -1.64 -13.65
C SER A 68 -5.11 -1.04 -15.07
N SER A 69 -4.00 -0.42 -15.51
CA SER A 69 -3.95 0.38 -16.75
C SER A 69 -5.09 1.41 -16.83
N ALA A 70 -5.43 2.01 -15.69
CA ALA A 70 -6.56 2.92 -15.59
C ALA A 70 -6.33 4.16 -16.47
N LYS A 71 -7.33 4.51 -17.27
CA LYS A 71 -7.33 5.75 -18.06
C LYS A 71 -8.24 6.78 -17.39
N PRO A 72 -7.88 8.08 -17.44
CA PRO A 72 -8.75 9.14 -16.93
C PRO A 72 -10.12 9.06 -17.61
N ALA A 73 -11.18 8.96 -16.81
CA ALA A 73 -12.54 8.99 -17.33
C ALA A 73 -12.93 10.45 -17.63
N ASP A 74 -13.17 10.75 -18.90
CA ASP A 74 -13.61 12.08 -19.32
C ASP A 74 -15.01 12.39 -18.78
N LYS A 75 -15.16 13.53 -18.10
CA LYS A 75 -16.42 13.97 -17.47
C LYS A 75 -17.58 14.05 -18.47
N LYS A 76 -17.31 14.31 -19.74
CA LYS A 76 -18.36 14.47 -20.76
C LYS A 76 -18.92 13.12 -21.23
N ASN A 77 -18.06 12.11 -21.35
CA ASN A 77 -18.45 10.79 -21.85
C ASN A 77 -18.86 9.82 -20.73
N TYR A 78 -18.40 10.06 -19.50
CA TYR A 78 -18.58 9.17 -18.36
C TYR A 78 -19.29 9.83 -17.17
N ALA A 79 -20.20 10.77 -17.43
CA ALA A 79 -20.95 11.50 -16.41
C ALA A 79 -21.68 10.59 -15.42
N TYR A 80 -22.23 9.46 -15.89
CA TYR A 80 -22.89 8.47 -15.02
C TYR A 80 -21.96 7.90 -13.95
N TYR A 81 -20.71 7.55 -14.32
CA TYR A 81 -19.73 7.04 -13.36
C TYR A 81 -19.30 8.10 -12.36
N HIS A 82 -19.15 9.35 -12.82
CA HIS A 82 -18.82 10.46 -11.94
C HIS A 82 -19.92 10.72 -10.91
N ASN A 83 -21.18 10.77 -11.35
CA ASN A 83 -22.33 11.01 -10.47
C ASN A 83 -22.54 9.86 -9.46
N ALA A 84 -22.29 8.63 -9.87
CA ALA A 84 -22.39 7.47 -8.98
C ALA A 84 -21.34 7.52 -7.87
N VAL A 85 -20.09 7.86 -8.20
CA VAL A 85 -19.02 8.03 -7.20
C VAL A 85 -19.29 9.24 -6.29
N GLU A 86 -19.78 10.35 -6.82
CA GLU A 86 -20.20 11.51 -6.02
C GLU A 86 -21.32 11.15 -5.03
N GLY A 87 -22.34 10.42 -5.47
CA GLY A 87 -23.41 9.95 -4.60
C GLY A 87 -22.92 9.03 -3.48
N LEU A 88 -21.93 8.18 -3.75
CA LEU A 88 -21.29 7.31 -2.76
C LEU A 88 -20.35 8.06 -1.80
N ALA A 89 -19.72 9.15 -2.25
CA ALA A 89 -18.80 9.93 -1.42
C ALA A 89 -19.52 10.92 -0.49
N ILE A 90 -20.75 11.30 -0.83
CA ILE A 90 -21.59 12.22 -0.03
C ILE A 90 -22.48 11.46 0.98
N ALA A 91 -22.81 10.19 0.71
CA ALA A 91 -23.61 9.32 1.57
C ALA A 91 -22.83 8.77 2.77
#